data_AF-A0A1F4XHJ0-F1
#
_entry.id   AF-A0A1F4XHJ0-F1
#
_cell.length_a   1.000
_cell.length_b   1.000
_cell.length_c   1.000
_cell.angle_alpha   90.00
_cell.angle_beta   90.00
_cell.angle_gamma   90.00
#
_symmetry.space_group_name_H-M   'P 1'
#
loop_
_entity.id
_entity.type
_entity.pdbx_description
1 polymer ?
#
loop_
_entity_poly.entity_id
_entity_poly.type
_entity_poly.pdbx_seq_one_letter_code
_entity_poly.pdbx_strand_id
1 'polypeptide(L)' 'MPETESIAMIERFPMRNLIKEFQITDTRGAFNRKKYSLEELQFFADYIFVSPEVVVRTFVVPEKTVSDHLPLILECE' A
#
# COMPACT_ATOMS: atom_id res chain seq x y z
N MET A 1 2.84 6.62 8.48
CA MET A 1 2.05 7.71 7.87
C MET A 1 2.33 7.71 6.38
N PRO A 2 1.33 7.58 5.51
CA PRO A 2 1.53 7.64 4.05
C PRO A 2 1.96 9.04 3.56
N GLU A 3 1.95 10.04 4.44
CA GLU A 3 2.31 11.44 4.17
C GLU A 3 3.77 11.78 4.55
N THR A 4 4.64 10.78 4.68
CA THR A 4 6.06 11.06 5.00
C THR A 4 6.78 11.72 3.82
N GLU A 5 7.81 12.50 4.12
CA GLU A 5 8.65 13.12 3.08
C GLU A 5 9.28 12.07 2.16
N SER A 6 9.61 10.87 2.67
CA SER A 6 10.13 9.78 1.85
C SER A 6 9.15 9.33 0.76
N ILE A 7 7.85 9.25 1.08
CA ILE A 7 6.82 8.95 0.09
C ILE A 7 6.66 10.11 -0.88
N ALA A 8 6.62 11.34 -0.37
CA ALA A 8 6.52 12.54 -1.20
C ALA A 8 7.69 12.66 -2.19
N MET A 9 8.91 12.31 -1.78
CA MET A 9 10.09 12.31 -2.65
C MET A 9 9.93 11.34 -3.82
N ILE A 10 9.42 10.11 -3.59
CA ILE A 10 9.19 9.14 -4.66
C ILE A 10 8.12 9.67 -5.63
N GLU A 11 7.07 10.29 -5.12
CA GLU A 11 5.98 10.87 -5.92
C GLU A 11 6.38 12.13 -6.71
N ARG A 12 7.52 12.77 -6.40
CA ARG A 12 8.08 13.86 -7.22
C ARG A 12 8.76 13.35 -8.49
N PHE A 13 9.18 12.09 -8.52
CA PHE A 13 9.57 11.41 -9.75
C PHE A 13 8.31 10.99 -10.51
N PRO A 14 8.38 10.68 -11.82
CA PRO A 14 7.24 10.20 -12.58
C PRO A 14 6.89 8.74 -12.21
N MET A 15 6.70 8.44 -10.92
CA MET A 15 6.33 7.14 -10.40
C MET A 15 4.85 7.16 -10.01
N ARG A 16 4.12 6.14 -10.41
CA ARG A 16 2.71 5.94 -10.05
C ARG A 16 2.62 5.20 -8.74
N ASN A 17 2.03 5.83 -7.72
CA ASN A 17 1.73 5.20 -6.44
C ASN A 17 0.43 4.39 -6.55
N LEU A 18 0.54 3.07 -6.65
CA LEU A 18 -0.64 2.22 -6.86
C LEU A 18 -1.56 2.15 -5.64
N ILE A 19 -1.04 2.41 -4.42
CA ILE A 19 -1.87 2.52 -3.21
C ILE A 19 -2.87 3.66 -3.37
N LYS A 20 -2.42 4.82 -3.87
CA LYS A 20 -3.28 5.99 -4.13
C LYS A 20 -4.16 5.79 -5.36
N GLU A 21 -3.58 5.29 -6.45
CA GLU A 21 -4.27 5.11 -7.73
C GLU A 21 -5.47 4.15 -7.62
N PHE A 22 -5.31 3.05 -6.87
CA PHE A 22 -6.37 2.05 -6.63
C PHE A 22 -7.14 2.28 -5.32
N GLN A 23 -6.94 3.43 -4.65
CA GLN A 23 -7.64 3.82 -3.43
C GLN A 23 -7.59 2.76 -2.31
N ILE A 24 -6.44 2.10 -2.16
CA ILE A 24 -6.23 1.13 -1.09
C ILE A 24 -6.22 1.86 0.25
N THR A 25 -6.97 1.34 1.22
CA THR A 25 -7.17 2.00 2.53
C THR A 25 -6.39 1.33 3.67
N ASP A 26 -5.85 0.13 3.44
CA ASP A 26 -5.17 -0.67 4.45
C ASP A 26 -4.22 -1.68 3.81
N THR A 27 -2.99 -1.78 4.32
CA THR A 27 -2.00 -2.81 3.96
C THR A 27 -1.55 -3.64 5.16
N ARG A 28 -2.18 -3.46 6.33
CA ARG A 28 -1.80 -4.05 7.62
C ARG A 28 -2.87 -4.98 8.20
N GLY A 29 -4.13 -4.75 7.88
CA GLY A 29 -5.21 -5.70 8.13
C GLY A 29 -5.55 -5.92 9.61
N ALA A 30 -6.33 -6.97 9.87
CA ALA A 30 -6.97 -7.19 11.16
C ALA A 30 -6.00 -7.52 12.31
N PHE A 31 -4.87 -8.20 12.04
CA PHE A 31 -3.91 -8.52 13.10
C PHE A 31 -3.18 -7.27 13.62
N ASN A 32 -2.90 -6.29 12.76
CA ASN A 32 -2.38 -5.00 13.21
C ASN A 32 -3.39 -4.27 14.12
N ARG A 33 -4.67 -4.21 13.70
CA ARG A 33 -5.76 -3.60 14.49
C ARG A 33 -5.98 -4.25 15.86
N LYS A 34 -5.66 -5.54 16.00
CA LYS A 34 -5.77 -6.27 17.28
C LYS A 34 -4.60 -6.00 18.22
N LYS A 35 -3.45 -5.58 17.69
CA LYS A 35 -2.21 -5.47 18.45
C LYS A 35 -1.99 -4.06 19.03
N TYR A 36 -2.45 -3.03 18.34
CA TYR A 36 -2.16 -1.63 18.67
C TYR A 36 -3.42 -0.86 19.05
N SER A 37 -3.28 0.18 19.88
CA SER A 37 -4.40 1.08 20.18
C SER A 37 -4.78 1.92 18.94
N LEU A 38 -5.91 2.62 18.99
CA LEU A 38 -6.34 3.49 17.89
C LEU A 38 -5.35 4.63 17.63
N GLU A 39 -4.70 5.14 18.68
CA GLU A 39 -3.70 6.21 18.59
C GLU A 39 -2.38 5.73 17.97
N GLU A 40 -2.07 4.44 18.12
CA GLU A 40 -0.85 3.80 17.60
C GLU A 40 -1.06 3.15 16.23
N LEU A 41 -2.31 3.08 15.76
CA LEU A 41 -2.67 2.30 14.60
C LEU A 41 -2.07 2.90 13.32
N GLN A 42 -1.36 2.06 12.56
CA GLN A 42 -0.81 2.42 11.26
C GLN A 42 -1.39 1.52 10.18
N PHE A 43 -2.17 2.11 9.28
CA PHE A 43 -2.84 1.39 8.19
C PHE A 43 -1.92 1.06 7.01
N PHE A 44 -0.80 1.77 6.85
CA PHE A 44 0.06 1.64 5.67
C PHE A 44 1.50 1.37 6.08
N ALA A 45 2.01 0.22 5.65
CA ALA A 45 3.44 -0.10 5.71
C ALA A 45 4.01 -0.51 4.35
N ASP A 46 3.18 -1.14 3.50
CA ASP A 46 3.58 -1.60 2.17
C ASP A 46 3.05 -0.68 1.08
N TYR A 47 3.87 -0.46 0.04
CA TYR A 47 3.55 0.37 -1.12
C TYR A 47 4.08 -0.29 -2.40
N ILE A 48 3.40 -0.04 -3.50
CA ILE A 48 3.93 -0.32 -4.84
C ILE A 48 3.97 0.98 -5.62
N PHE A 49 5.15 1.29 -6.16
CA PHE A 49 5.37 2.35 -7.11
C PHE A 49 5.83 1.74 -8.43
N VAL A 50 5.24 2.17 -9.55
CA VAL A 50 5.64 1.72 -10.88
C VAL A 50 6.02 2.91 -11.77
N SER A 51 6.96 2.70 -12.69
CA SER A 51 7.26 3.72 -13.71
C SER A 51 6.11 3.83 -14.72
N PRO A 52 6.01 4.91 -15.51
CA PRO A 52 4.87 5.14 -16.40
C PRO A 52 4.73 4.08 -17.50
N GLU A 53 5.82 3.42 -17.86
CA GLU A 53 5.88 2.41 -18.93
C GLU A 53 5.31 1.06 -18.50
N VAL A 54 5.16 0.81 -17.19
CA VAL A 54 4.60 -0.43 -16.68
C VAL A 54 3.09 -0.45 -16.90
N VAL A 55 2.62 -1.40 -17.71
CA VAL A 55 1.20 -1.62 -17.94
C VAL A 55 0.64 -2.49 -16.82
N VAL A 56 -0.05 -1.84 -15.88
CA VAL A 56 -0.74 -2.51 -14.76
C VAL A 56 -2.08 -3.06 -15.27
N ARG A 57 -2.24 -4.38 -15.22
CA ARG A 57 -3.51 -5.06 -15.52
C ARG A 57 -4.46 -5.01 -14.34
N THR A 58 -3.99 -5.47 -13.19
CA THR A 58 -4.75 -5.49 -11.94
C THR A 58 -3.83 -5.23 -10.75
N PHE A 59 -4.34 -4.53 -9.75
CA PHE A 59 -3.70 -4.38 -8.45
C PHE A 59 -4.75 -4.50 -7.35
N VAL A 60 -4.56 -5.44 -6.42
CA VAL A 60 -5.48 -5.71 -5.32
C VAL A 60 -4.76 -6.01 -4.03
N VAL A 61 -5.39 -5.65 -2.91
CA VAL A 61 -4.93 -5.98 -1.55
C VAL A 61 -6.04 -6.76 -0.85
N PRO A 62 -6.06 -8.11 -0.98
CA PRO A 62 -7.14 -8.90 -0.42
C PRO A 62 -6.98 -9.03 1.10
N GLU A 63 -8.11 -8.99 1.82
CA GLU A 63 -8.14 -9.17 3.26
C GLU A 63 -7.92 -10.64 3.64
N LYS A 64 -6.64 -11.08 3.62
CA LYS A 64 -6.21 -12.42 3.99
C LYS A 64 -5.43 -12.38 5.30
N THR A 65 -5.99 -13.00 6.33
CA THR A 65 -5.46 -12.96 7.70
C THR A 65 -4.33 -13.98 7.92
N VAL A 66 -3.23 -13.81 7.19
CA VAL A 66 -2.04 -14.70 7.28
C VAL A 66 -0.84 -14.02 7.95
N SER A 67 -0.87 -12.70 8.09
CA SER A 67 0.17 -11.84 8.69
C SER A 67 -0.47 -10.55 9.22
N ASP A 68 0.27 -9.74 9.97
CA ASP A 68 -0.07 -8.35 10.30
C ASP A 68 0.27 -7.35 9.17
N HIS A 69 0.60 -7.90 8.00
CA HIS A 69 0.61 -7.24 6.70
C HIS A 69 -0.34 -7.99 5.75
N LEU A 70 -1.08 -7.24 4.94
CA LEU A 70 -1.90 -7.80 3.87
C LEU A 70 -1.02 -8.06 2.63
N PRO A 71 -1.30 -9.12 1.85
CA PRO A 71 -0.60 -9.36 0.61
C PRO A 71 -0.96 -8.29 -0.43
N LEU A 72 0.03 -7.86 -1.21
CA LEU A 72 -0.16 -6.98 -2.37
C LEU A 72 -0.03 -7.84 -3.63
N ILE A 73 -1.05 -7.85 -4.48
CA ILE A 73 -1.07 -8.65 -5.71
C ILE A 73 -1.11 -7.69 -6.89
N LEU A 74 -0.05 -7.71 -7.70
CA LEU A 74 0.11 -6.92 -8.91
C LEU A 74 0.22 -7.85 -10.12
N GLU A 75 -0.56 -7.55 -11.15
CA GLU A 75 -0.44 -8.15 -12.47
C GLU A 75 -0.02 -7.09 -13.49
N CYS A 76 1.01 -7.40 -14.28
CA CYS A 76 1.53 -6.54 -15.33
C CYS A 76 1.56 -7.29 -16.67
N GLU A 77 1.62 -6.55 -17.78
CA GLU A 77 1.99 -7.12 -19.09
C GLU A 77 3.48 -7.49 -19.20
#